data_AF-X1QVB0-F1
#
_entry.id   AF-X1QVB0-F1
#
_cell.length_a   1.000
_cell.length_b   1.000
_cell.length_c   1.000
_cell.angle_alpha   90.00
_cell.angle_beta   90.00
_cell.angle_gamma   90.00
#
_symmetry.space_group_name_H-M   'P 1'
#
loop_
_entity.id
_entity.type
_entity.pdbx_description
1 polymer ?
#
loop_
_entity_poly.entity_id
_entity_poly.type
_entity_poly.pdbx_seq_one_letter_code
_entity_poly.pdbx_strand_id
1 'polypeptide(L)'
;MGIDVVLAIFFSFLIGVIFGGMAAFISRRIMFNRQIRIAERKAAKMMAEARDEARVVLDGAQDEAKRAKTTTETEYRERRSELQRQENRLSQKIENLERKLESVEQRERSLVSKEKEIDSVRTQLGELRGRQLKQLELISGMSSAEAKQTLVEAVEVEMQQETSRRLREWEIKLKEETDKKTQEILSQAIQRSASEVVVEATVSVVPLPSDEMKGRLIGREGRNIRALEQLPALT
;
A
#
# COMPACT_ATOMS: atom_id res chain seq x y z
N MET A 1 86.70 125.78 16.35
CA MET A 1 85.68 125.06 17.14
C MET A 1 86.29 124.73 18.50
N GLY A 2 85.60 125.05 19.60
CA GLY A 2 86.11 124.80 20.95
C GLY A 2 86.12 123.31 21.30
N ILE A 3 87.05 122.90 22.16
CA ILE A 3 87.22 121.52 22.65
C ILE A 3 85.90 120.96 23.23
N ASP A 4 85.07 121.82 23.81
CA ASP A 4 83.77 121.47 24.39
C ASP A 4 82.77 120.90 23.38
N VAL A 5 82.79 121.40 22.14
CA VAL A 5 81.89 120.93 21.06
C VAL A 5 82.28 119.52 20.62
N VAL A 6 83.58 119.21 20.57
CA VAL A 6 84.08 117.89 20.19
C VAL A 6 83.75 116.85 21.27
N LEU A 7 83.88 117.22 22.55
CA LEU A 7 83.49 116.36 23.67
C LEU A 7 81.98 116.08 23.68
N ALA A 8 81.14 117.09 23.46
CA ALA A 8 79.69 116.90 23.38
C ALA A 8 79.27 115.95 22.25
N ILE A 9 79.88 116.06 21.08
CA ILE A 9 79.64 115.15 19.95
C ILE A 9 80.07 113.72 20.31
N PHE A 10 81.25 113.54 20.91
CA PHE A 10 81.75 112.22 21.32
C PHE A 10 80.84 111.55 22.37
N PHE A 11 80.42 112.26 23.41
CA PHE A 11 79.50 111.72 24.41
C PHE A 11 78.11 111.43 23.83
N SER A 12 77.59 112.27 22.92
CA SER A 12 76.31 112.00 22.25
C SER A 12 76.36 110.76 21.36
N PHE A 13 77.49 110.53 20.67
CA PHE A 13 77.72 109.33 19.88
C PHE A 13 77.82 108.09 20.77
N LEU A 14 78.58 108.17 21.88
CA LEU A 14 78.73 107.07 22.83
C LEU A 14 77.40 106.67 23.46
N ILE A 15 76.58 107.65 23.85
CA ILE A 15 75.22 107.43 24.37
C ILE A 15 74.35 106.78 23.28
N GLY A 16 74.40 107.27 22.03
CA GLY A 16 73.65 106.70 20.91
C GLY A 16 74.00 105.23 20.64
N VAL A 17 75.28 104.86 20.70
CA VAL A 17 75.74 103.48 20.53
C VAL A 17 75.27 102.58 21.69
N ILE A 18 75.34 103.06 22.93
CA ILE A 18 74.89 102.29 24.10
C ILE A 18 73.37 102.08 24.06
N PHE A 19 72.59 103.13 23.79
CA PHE A 19 71.13 103.02 23.69
C PHE A 19 70.68 102.20 22.47
N GLY A 20 71.36 102.35 21.33
CA GLY A 20 71.11 101.54 20.12
C GLY A 20 71.44 100.06 20.35
N GLY A 21 72.57 99.75 20.99
CA GLY A 21 72.96 98.39 21.36
C GLY A 21 71.99 97.76 22.37
N MET A 22 71.56 98.53 23.39
CA MET A 22 70.57 98.09 24.36
C MET A 22 69.21 97.83 23.71
N ALA A 23 68.74 98.73 22.84
CA ALA A 23 67.48 98.57 22.12
C ALA A 23 67.53 97.36 21.17
N ALA A 24 68.65 97.12 20.48
CA ALA A 24 68.84 95.95 19.62
C ALA A 24 68.88 94.64 20.43
N PHE A 25 69.55 94.63 21.60
CA PHE A 25 69.59 93.48 22.49
C PHE A 25 68.20 93.13 23.06
N ILE A 26 67.46 94.13 23.54
CA ILE A 26 66.09 93.95 24.05
C ILE A 26 65.17 93.48 22.92
N SER A 27 65.24 94.09 21.73
CA SER A 27 64.43 93.70 20.57
C SER A 27 64.70 92.27 20.13
N ARG A 28 65.98 91.86 20.06
CA ARG A 28 66.37 90.49 19.73
C ARG A 28 65.87 89.49 20.78
N ARG A 29 65.97 89.84 22.08
CA ARG A 29 65.47 89.01 23.18
C ARG A 29 63.94 88.85 23.14
N ILE A 30 63.20 89.92 22.84
CA ILE A 30 61.73 89.88 22.69
C ILE A 30 61.33 89.04 21.49
N MET A 31 61.98 89.21 20.33
CA MET A 31 61.68 88.42 19.13
C MET A 31 61.96 86.93 19.34
N PHE A 32 63.08 86.58 19.96
CA PHE A 32 63.42 85.18 20.28
C PHE A 32 62.41 84.56 21.26
N ASN A 33 62.07 85.27 22.33
CA ASN A 33 61.05 84.83 23.28
C ASN A 33 59.66 84.71 22.64
N ARG A 34 59.34 85.57 21.66
CA ARG A 34 58.08 85.47 20.90
C ARG A 34 58.06 84.24 19.99
N GLN A 35 59.16 83.93 19.31
CA GLN A 35 59.28 82.72 18.49
C GLN A 35 59.18 81.45 19.34
N ILE A 36 59.86 81.40 20.49
CA ILE A 36 59.73 80.30 21.46
C ILE A 36 58.27 80.14 21.90
N ARG A 37 57.61 81.23 22.30
CA ARG A 37 56.21 81.18 22.73
C ARG A 37 55.26 80.70 21.62
N ILE A 38 55.52 81.08 20.37
CA ILE A 38 54.74 80.60 19.22
C ILE A 38 54.99 79.12 18.99
N ALA A 39 56.25 78.67 19.07
CA ALA A 39 56.62 77.26 18.93
C ALA A 39 55.99 76.40 20.05
N GLU A 40 56.06 76.85 21.30
CA GLU A 40 55.42 76.21 22.46
C GLU A 40 53.90 76.13 22.28
N ARG A 41 53.25 77.21 21.85
CA ARG A 41 51.80 77.20 21.57
C ARG A 41 51.43 76.25 20.45
N LYS A 42 52.23 76.19 19.38
CA LYS A 42 52.00 75.28 18.25
C LYS A 42 52.20 73.83 18.67
N ALA A 43 53.25 73.54 19.45
CA ALA A 43 53.48 72.22 20.02
C ALA A 43 52.37 71.80 20.98
N ALA A 44 51.93 72.70 21.87
CA ALA A 44 50.82 72.44 22.78
C ALA A 44 49.51 72.18 22.02
N LYS A 45 49.23 72.94 20.96
CA LYS A 45 48.06 72.73 20.11
C LYS A 45 48.12 71.39 19.39
N MET A 46 49.25 71.05 18.77
CA MET A 46 49.46 69.75 18.10
C MET A 46 49.32 68.58 19.08
N MET A 47 49.84 68.71 20.30
CA MET A 47 49.69 67.68 21.33
C MET A 47 48.24 67.57 21.82
N ALA A 48 47.49 68.67 21.90
CA ALA A 48 46.07 68.64 22.25
C ALA A 48 45.25 67.96 21.14
N GLU A 49 45.46 68.34 19.88
CA GLU A 49 44.81 67.71 18.72
C GLU A 49 45.12 66.22 18.64
N ALA A 50 46.39 65.82 18.79
CA ALA A 50 46.78 64.40 18.79
C ALA A 50 46.16 63.61 19.96
N ARG A 51 45.99 64.25 21.13
CA ARG A 51 45.32 63.61 22.28
C ARG A 51 43.82 63.46 22.04
N ASP A 52 43.18 64.45 21.45
CA ASP A 52 41.74 64.39 21.14
C ASP A 52 41.48 63.34 20.05
N GLU A 53 42.30 63.29 19.00
CA GLU A 53 42.22 62.24 17.97
C GLU A 53 42.44 60.84 18.56
N ALA A 54 43.49 60.67 19.39
CA ALA A 54 43.74 59.40 20.06
C ALA A 54 42.57 58.98 20.96
N ARG A 55 41.95 59.93 21.66
CA ARG A 55 40.77 59.68 22.49
C ARG A 55 39.58 59.24 21.65
N VAL A 56 39.29 59.92 20.53
CA VAL A 56 38.20 59.54 19.63
C VAL A 56 38.39 58.13 19.08
N VAL A 57 39.62 57.77 18.69
CA VAL A 57 39.94 56.41 18.22
C VAL A 57 39.77 55.38 19.32
N LEU A 58 40.24 55.67 20.54
CA LEU A 58 40.12 54.76 21.68
C LEU A 58 38.66 54.57 22.10
N ASP A 59 37.88 55.64 22.17
CA ASP A 59 36.46 55.59 22.52
C ASP A 59 35.68 54.80 21.44
N GLY A 60 35.97 55.03 20.16
CA GLY A 60 35.41 54.25 19.05
C GLY A 60 35.75 52.75 19.14
N ALA A 61 37.01 52.43 19.39
CA ALA A 61 37.45 51.03 19.57
C ALA A 61 36.82 50.37 20.79
N GLN A 62 36.64 51.10 21.91
CA GLN A 62 35.95 50.60 23.10
C GLN A 62 34.47 50.33 22.83
N ASP A 63 33.80 51.23 22.11
CA ASP A 63 32.39 51.07 21.75
C ASP A 63 32.18 49.88 20.81
N GLU A 64 33.04 49.72 19.80
CA GLU A 64 33.01 48.54 18.92
C GLU A 64 33.27 47.25 19.67
N ALA A 65 34.29 47.21 20.55
CA ALA A 65 34.57 46.06 21.38
C ALA A 65 33.40 45.70 22.30
N LYS A 66 32.74 46.72 22.89
CA LYS A 66 31.56 46.52 23.74
C LYS A 66 30.36 46.01 22.95
N ARG A 67 30.13 46.54 21.75
CA ARG A 67 29.06 46.07 20.85
C ARG A 67 29.32 44.63 20.42
N ALA A 68 30.52 44.32 19.94
CA ALA A 68 30.92 42.97 19.56
C ALA A 68 30.73 41.99 20.72
N LYS A 69 31.21 42.34 21.92
CA LYS A 69 31.02 41.53 23.13
C LYS A 69 29.53 41.30 23.44
N THR A 70 28.72 42.35 23.39
CA THR A 70 27.28 42.25 23.66
C THR A 70 26.59 41.33 22.66
N THR A 71 26.87 41.47 21.37
CA THR A 71 26.32 40.61 20.31
C THR A 71 26.74 39.15 20.49
N THR A 72 28.02 38.90 20.79
CA THR A 72 28.48 37.53 21.05
C THR A 72 27.84 36.94 22.31
N GLU A 73 27.66 37.72 23.38
CA GLU A 73 26.97 37.27 24.58
C GLU A 73 25.49 36.95 24.33
N THR A 74 24.80 37.75 23.51
CA THR A 74 23.40 37.48 23.14
C THR A 74 23.29 36.23 22.28
N GLU A 75 24.11 36.09 21.24
CA GLU A 75 24.14 34.90 20.38
C GLU A 75 24.47 33.64 21.18
N TYR A 76 25.43 33.73 22.12
CA TYR A 76 25.79 32.62 22.98
C TYR A 76 24.62 32.22 23.90
N ARG A 77 23.92 33.19 24.48
CA ARG A 77 22.73 32.92 25.32
C ARG A 77 21.60 32.29 24.51
N GLU A 78 21.36 32.77 23.30
CA GLU A 78 20.34 32.21 22.40
C GLU A 78 20.67 30.77 22.01
N ARG A 79 21.90 30.52 21.54
CA ARG A 79 22.38 29.17 21.21
C ARG A 79 22.31 28.23 22.42
N ARG A 80 22.71 28.71 23.60
CA ARG A 80 22.62 27.91 24.84
C ARG A 80 21.17 27.59 25.19
N SER A 81 20.26 28.55 25.05
CA SER A 81 18.83 28.30 25.28
C SER A 81 18.25 27.33 24.26
N GLU A 82 18.67 27.40 23.00
CA GLU A 82 18.21 26.48 21.96
C GLU A 82 18.71 25.06 22.23
N LEU A 83 20.00 24.91 22.56
CA LEU A 83 20.59 23.63 22.95
C LEU A 83 19.85 23.02 24.14
N GLN A 84 19.58 23.80 25.19
CA GLN A 84 18.83 23.32 26.35
C GLN A 84 17.42 22.83 25.98
N ARG A 85 16.73 23.52 25.05
CA ARG A 85 15.41 23.09 24.57
C ARG A 85 15.51 21.78 23.77
N GLN A 86 16.54 21.65 22.93
CA GLN A 86 16.79 20.43 22.18
C GLN A 86 17.12 19.25 23.11
N GLU A 87 17.98 19.47 24.12
CA GLU A 87 18.31 18.47 25.15
C GLU A 87 17.06 18.03 25.92
N ASN A 88 16.23 18.96 26.38
CA ASN A 88 14.99 18.63 27.10
C ASN A 88 14.04 17.80 26.21
N ARG A 89 13.92 18.17 24.93
CA ARG A 89 13.10 17.42 23.95
C ARG A 89 13.67 16.03 23.69
N LEU A 90 14.98 15.88 23.63
CA LEU A 90 15.65 14.59 23.46
C LEU A 90 15.48 13.71 24.71
N SER A 91 15.66 14.27 25.90
CA SER A 91 15.43 13.59 27.17
C SER A 91 13.99 13.06 27.29
N GLN A 92 12.99 13.88 26.95
CA GLN A 92 11.60 13.43 26.90
C GLN A 92 11.36 12.32 25.88
N LYS A 93 12.03 12.35 24.71
CA LYS A 93 11.94 11.27 23.72
C LYS A 93 12.56 9.97 24.23
N ILE A 94 13.70 10.05 24.91
CA ILE A 94 14.38 8.90 25.50
C ILE A 94 13.47 8.25 26.54
N GLU A 95 12.93 9.03 27.48
CA GLU A 95 12.02 8.51 28.52
C GLU A 95 10.77 7.85 27.91
N ASN A 96 10.18 8.45 26.87
CA ASN A 96 9.05 7.86 26.16
C ASN A 96 9.41 6.56 25.44
N LEU A 97 10.62 6.45 24.89
CA LEU A 97 11.11 5.24 24.24
C LEU A 97 11.37 4.14 25.27
N GLU A 98 11.96 4.47 26.42
CA GLU A 98 12.18 3.52 27.52
C GLU A 98 10.86 2.94 28.03
N ARG A 99 9.84 3.78 28.28
CA ARG A 99 8.50 3.31 28.68
C ARG A 99 7.86 2.39 27.62
N LYS A 100 8.05 2.71 26.34
CA LYS A 100 7.56 1.86 25.23
C LYS A 100 8.30 0.53 25.19
N LEU A 101 9.62 0.55 25.39
CA LEU A 101 10.44 -0.65 25.41
C LEU A 101 10.00 -1.57 26.56
N GLU A 102 9.84 -1.04 27.77
CA GLU A 102 9.36 -1.80 28.92
C GLU A 102 7.97 -2.41 28.67
N SER A 103 7.06 -1.67 28.06
CA SER A 103 5.74 -2.17 27.68
C SER A 103 5.81 -3.31 26.64
N VAL A 104 6.71 -3.20 25.66
CA VAL A 104 6.94 -4.24 24.67
C VAL A 104 7.54 -5.48 25.31
N GLU A 105 8.55 -5.33 26.17
CA GLU A 105 9.15 -6.46 26.91
C GLU A 105 8.14 -7.16 27.82
N GLN A 106 7.26 -6.41 28.49
CA GLN A 106 6.18 -6.99 29.28
C GLN A 106 5.21 -7.80 28.42
N ARG A 107 4.83 -7.26 27.25
CA ARG A 107 3.98 -7.97 26.29
C ARG A 107 4.66 -9.23 25.77
N GLU A 108 5.94 -9.15 25.41
CA GLU A 108 6.72 -10.29 24.94
C GLU A 108 6.78 -11.40 26.01
N ARG A 109 7.10 -11.05 27.26
CA ARG A 109 7.06 -12.00 28.38
C ARG A 109 5.67 -12.65 28.54
N SER A 110 4.60 -11.87 28.41
CA SER A 110 3.24 -12.39 28.50
C SER A 110 2.88 -13.32 27.34
N LEU A 111 3.36 -13.03 26.12
CA LEU A 111 3.14 -13.86 24.94
C LEU A 111 3.88 -15.17 25.05
N VAL A 112 5.16 -15.14 25.46
CA VAL A 112 5.97 -16.34 25.70
C VAL A 112 5.33 -17.23 26.79
N SER A 113 4.78 -16.63 27.85
CA SER A 113 4.06 -17.38 28.88
C SER A 113 2.80 -18.06 28.33
N LYS A 114 2.00 -17.33 27.52
CA LYS A 114 0.80 -17.88 26.89
C LYS A 114 1.12 -18.97 25.87
N GLU A 115 2.20 -18.82 25.11
CA GLU A 115 2.65 -19.83 24.16
C GLU A 115 3.00 -21.14 24.87
N LYS A 116 3.75 -21.07 25.98
CA LYS A 116 4.03 -22.23 26.83
C LYS A 116 2.77 -22.88 27.41
N GLU A 117 1.80 -22.07 27.84
CA GLU A 117 0.51 -22.56 28.35
C GLU A 117 -0.28 -23.28 27.24
N ILE A 118 -0.35 -22.70 26.05
CA ILE A 118 -1.01 -23.30 24.88
C ILE A 118 -0.36 -24.63 24.51
N ASP A 119 0.97 -24.69 24.48
CA ASP A 119 1.70 -25.93 24.17
C ASP A 119 1.43 -27.00 25.23
N SER A 120 1.45 -26.65 26.51
CA SER A 120 1.11 -27.57 27.59
C SER A 120 -0.32 -28.12 27.44
N VAL A 121 -1.30 -27.24 27.19
CA VAL A 121 -2.69 -27.63 26.98
C VAL A 121 -2.82 -28.53 25.75
N ARG A 122 -2.14 -28.23 24.64
CA ARG A 122 -2.15 -29.07 23.42
C ARG A 122 -1.62 -30.47 23.69
N THR A 123 -0.53 -30.59 24.44
CA THR A 123 0.03 -31.90 24.82
C THR A 123 -0.98 -32.68 25.66
N GLN A 124 -1.56 -32.06 26.69
CA GLN A 124 -2.58 -32.70 27.53
C GLN A 124 -3.82 -33.13 26.75
N LEU A 125 -4.28 -32.30 25.80
CA LEU A 125 -5.40 -32.60 24.92
C LEU A 125 -5.09 -33.79 24.01
N GLY A 126 -3.87 -33.87 23.46
CA GLY A 126 -3.41 -35.00 22.67
C GLY A 126 -3.39 -36.31 23.48
N GLU A 127 -2.86 -36.28 24.70
CA GLU A 127 -2.85 -37.42 25.61
C GLU A 127 -4.26 -37.85 26.03
N LEU A 128 -5.14 -36.90 26.37
CA LEU A 128 -6.53 -37.17 26.74
C LEU A 128 -7.30 -37.79 25.58
N ARG A 129 -7.13 -37.25 24.37
CA ARG A 129 -7.74 -37.79 23.15
C ARG A 129 -7.24 -39.21 22.86
N GLY A 130 -5.94 -39.45 23.01
CA GLY A 130 -5.36 -40.79 22.87
C GLY A 130 -5.93 -41.78 23.90
N ARG A 131 -6.11 -41.36 25.15
CA ARG A 131 -6.76 -42.19 26.20
C ARG A 131 -8.23 -42.47 25.89
N GLN A 132 -8.99 -41.45 25.48
CA GLN A 132 -10.39 -41.62 25.09
C GLN A 132 -10.55 -42.58 23.91
N LEU A 133 -9.70 -42.46 22.89
CA LEU A 133 -9.70 -43.40 21.76
C LEU A 133 -9.45 -44.83 22.22
N LYS A 134 -8.41 -45.06 23.04
CA LYS A 134 -8.13 -46.40 23.59
C LYS A 134 -9.28 -46.95 24.43
N GLN A 135 -9.93 -46.12 25.24
CA GLN A 135 -11.09 -46.55 26.03
C GLN A 135 -12.29 -46.88 25.15
N LEU A 136 -12.55 -46.09 24.11
CA LEU A 136 -13.59 -46.39 23.14
C LEU A 136 -13.31 -47.70 22.42
N GLU A 137 -12.07 -47.93 21.96
CA GLU A 137 -11.65 -49.19 21.33
C GLU A 137 -11.85 -50.40 22.25
N LEU A 138 -11.54 -50.27 23.54
CA LEU A 138 -11.78 -51.31 24.53
C LEU A 138 -13.26 -51.58 24.76
N ILE A 139 -14.10 -50.53 24.83
CA ILE A 139 -15.55 -50.67 25.04
C ILE A 139 -16.24 -51.24 23.80
N SER A 140 -15.85 -50.80 22.61
CA SER A 140 -16.38 -51.33 21.35
C SER A 140 -15.89 -52.74 21.04
N GLY A 141 -14.87 -53.24 21.76
CA GLY A 141 -14.24 -54.54 21.49
C GLY A 141 -13.57 -54.61 20.11
N MET A 142 -13.36 -53.46 19.49
CA MET A 142 -12.85 -53.30 18.12
C MET A 142 -11.99 -52.03 18.08
N SER A 143 -10.82 -52.13 17.47
CA SER A 143 -9.96 -50.98 17.22
C SER A 143 -10.61 -49.98 16.25
N SER A 144 -10.16 -48.73 16.24
CA SER A 144 -10.71 -47.73 15.31
C SER A 144 -10.51 -48.11 13.84
N ALA A 145 -9.47 -48.91 13.53
CA ALA A 145 -9.23 -49.45 12.19
C ALA A 145 -10.23 -50.56 11.85
N GLU A 146 -10.49 -51.48 12.79
CA GLU A 146 -11.48 -52.55 12.64
C GLU A 146 -12.89 -51.98 12.51
N ALA A 147 -13.28 -51.01 13.34
CA ALA A 147 -14.59 -50.36 13.24
C ALA A 147 -14.81 -49.69 11.88
N LYS A 148 -13.78 -49.06 11.32
CA LYS A 148 -13.83 -48.47 9.98
C LYS A 148 -13.99 -49.56 8.90
N GLN A 149 -13.25 -50.66 9.03
CA GLN A 149 -13.33 -51.78 8.09
C GLN A 149 -14.72 -52.43 8.10
N THR A 150 -15.27 -52.68 9.29
CA THR A 150 -16.61 -53.25 9.45
C THR A 150 -17.71 -52.32 8.93
N LEU A 151 -17.58 -51.01 9.11
CA LEU A 151 -18.52 -50.06 8.54
C LEU A 151 -18.49 -50.09 7.00
N VAL A 152 -17.31 -50.17 6.40
CA VAL A 152 -17.16 -50.27 4.94
C VAL A 152 -17.79 -51.57 4.43
N GLU A 153 -17.51 -52.70 5.07
CA GLU A 153 -18.10 -54.00 4.71
C GLU A 153 -19.64 -54.00 4.84
N ALA A 154 -20.19 -53.40 5.90
CA ALA A 154 -21.64 -53.29 6.08
C ALA A 154 -22.29 -52.46 4.95
N VAL A 155 -21.66 -51.34 4.58
CA VAL A 155 -22.13 -50.49 3.47
C VAL A 155 -22.03 -51.23 2.14
N GLU A 156 -20.98 -52.01 1.89
CA GLU A 156 -20.84 -52.82 0.68
C GLU A 156 -21.97 -53.86 0.54
N VAL A 157 -22.34 -54.53 1.64
CA VAL A 157 -23.46 -55.50 1.65
C VAL A 157 -24.79 -54.81 1.38
N GLU A 158 -25.06 -53.67 2.01
CA GLU A 158 -26.28 -52.89 1.77
C GLU A 158 -26.37 -52.41 0.31
N MET A 159 -25.26 -51.93 -0.25
CA MET A 159 -25.19 -51.51 -1.64
C MET A 159 -25.42 -52.68 -2.61
N GLN A 160 -24.91 -53.88 -2.33
CA GLN A 160 -25.20 -55.07 -3.15
C GLN A 160 -26.68 -55.43 -3.14
N GLN A 161 -27.34 -55.36 -1.98
CA GLN A 161 -28.77 -55.64 -1.86
C GLN A 161 -29.62 -54.62 -2.62
N GLU A 162 -29.33 -53.32 -2.47
CA GLU A 162 -30.04 -52.26 -3.19
C GLU A 162 -29.80 -52.34 -4.70
N THR A 163 -28.56 -52.66 -5.13
CA THR A 163 -28.25 -52.89 -6.55
C THR A 163 -29.03 -54.08 -7.10
N SER A 164 -29.15 -55.17 -6.35
CA SER A 164 -29.93 -56.35 -6.76
C SER A 164 -31.42 -56.05 -6.87
N ARG A 165 -31.96 -55.25 -5.94
CA ARG A 165 -33.36 -54.79 -5.96
C ARG A 165 -33.64 -53.95 -7.19
N ARG A 166 -32.79 -52.95 -7.45
CA ARG A 166 -32.86 -52.12 -8.65
C ARG A 166 -32.74 -52.96 -9.92
N LEU A 167 -31.82 -53.92 -9.98
CA LEU A 167 -31.67 -54.77 -11.15
C LEU A 167 -32.97 -55.52 -11.49
N ARG A 168 -33.66 -56.09 -10.49
CA ARG A 168 -34.96 -56.75 -10.69
C ARG A 168 -36.05 -55.79 -11.15
N GLU A 169 -36.11 -54.58 -10.57
CA GLU A 169 -37.06 -53.55 -11.03
C GLU A 169 -36.81 -53.17 -12.49
N TRP A 170 -35.55 -53.06 -12.89
CA TRP A 170 -35.16 -52.78 -14.27
C TRP A 170 -35.48 -53.94 -15.20
N GLU A 171 -35.27 -55.19 -14.79
CA GLU A 171 -35.66 -56.38 -15.56
C GLU A 171 -37.18 -56.44 -15.80
N ILE A 172 -37.98 -56.13 -14.78
CA ILE A 172 -39.45 -56.08 -14.91
C ILE A 172 -39.87 -54.99 -15.89
N LYS A 173 -39.34 -53.77 -15.74
CA LYS A 173 -39.62 -52.67 -16.67
C LYS A 173 -39.20 -53.01 -18.09
N LEU A 174 -38.02 -53.59 -18.26
CA LEU A 174 -37.52 -53.98 -19.57
C LEU A 174 -38.43 -55.04 -20.22
N LYS A 175 -38.94 -55.98 -19.43
CA LYS A 175 -39.91 -56.99 -19.91
C LYS A 175 -41.23 -56.35 -20.32
N GLU A 176 -41.78 -55.44 -19.51
CA GLU A 176 -43.01 -54.71 -19.85
C GLU A 176 -42.85 -53.85 -21.11
N GLU A 177 -41.73 -53.14 -21.25
CA GLU A 177 -41.41 -52.36 -22.45
C GLU A 177 -41.24 -53.26 -23.68
N THR A 178 -40.58 -54.41 -23.51
CA THR A 178 -40.41 -55.39 -24.59
C THR A 178 -41.74 -56.00 -25.02
N ASP A 179 -42.62 -56.35 -24.08
CA ASP A 179 -43.95 -56.89 -24.36
C ASP A 179 -44.82 -55.86 -25.10
N LYS A 180 -44.84 -54.60 -24.65
CA LYS A 180 -45.54 -53.50 -25.35
C LYS A 180 -45.01 -53.33 -26.77
N LYS A 181 -43.69 -53.27 -26.93
CA LYS A 181 -43.05 -53.11 -28.23
C LYS A 181 -43.30 -54.29 -29.16
N THR A 182 -43.36 -55.50 -28.61
CA THR A 182 -43.70 -56.72 -29.35
C THR A 182 -45.14 -56.68 -29.83
N GLN A 183 -46.09 -56.27 -28.98
CA GLN A 183 -47.50 -56.09 -29.37
C GLN A 183 -47.66 -55.01 -30.46
N GLU A 184 -46.95 -53.88 -30.36
CA GLU A 184 -46.94 -52.84 -31.40
C GLU A 184 -46.45 -53.39 -32.74
N ILE A 185 -45.31 -54.10 -32.74
CA ILE A 185 -44.74 -54.71 -33.96
C ILE A 185 -45.71 -55.76 -34.54
N LEU A 186 -46.29 -56.61 -33.70
CA LEU A 186 -47.23 -57.64 -34.14
C LEU A 186 -48.50 -57.02 -34.73
N SER A 187 -49.05 -55.98 -34.10
CA SER A 187 -50.20 -55.23 -34.62
C SER A 187 -49.90 -54.60 -35.98
N GLN A 188 -48.71 -54.00 -36.15
CA GLN A 188 -48.27 -53.45 -37.43
C GLN A 188 -48.13 -54.54 -38.50
N ALA A 189 -47.57 -55.70 -38.14
CA ALA A 189 -47.45 -56.83 -39.06
C ALA A 189 -48.82 -57.38 -39.49
N ILE A 190 -49.76 -57.56 -38.54
CA ILE A 190 -51.13 -58.01 -38.83
C ILE A 190 -51.85 -57.00 -39.72
N GLN A 191 -51.78 -55.69 -39.42
CA GLN A 191 -52.38 -54.66 -40.27
C GLN A 191 -51.83 -54.70 -41.70
N ARG A 192 -50.52 -54.95 -41.87
CA ARG A 192 -49.89 -55.09 -43.17
C ARG A 192 -50.37 -56.34 -43.92
N SER A 193 -50.37 -57.51 -43.26
CA SER A 193 -50.81 -58.78 -43.87
C SER A 193 -52.30 -58.86 -44.15
N ALA A 194 -53.16 -58.26 -43.31
CA ALA A 194 -54.60 -58.22 -43.57
C ALA A 194 -54.93 -57.45 -44.85
N SER A 195 -54.16 -56.41 -45.17
CA SER A 195 -54.32 -55.68 -46.44
C SER A 195 -53.98 -56.55 -47.66
N GLU A 196 -52.97 -57.42 -47.57
CA GLU A 196 -52.55 -58.31 -48.65
C GLU A 196 -53.56 -59.46 -48.87
N VAL A 197 -54.08 -60.06 -47.78
CA VAL A 197 -55.04 -61.19 -47.88
C VAL A 197 -56.42 -60.77 -48.38
N VAL A 198 -56.90 -59.57 -48.03
CA VAL A 198 -58.19 -59.05 -48.54
C VAL A 198 -58.11 -58.81 -50.05
N VAL A 199 -56.97 -58.39 -50.58
CA VAL A 199 -56.79 -58.24 -52.03
C VAL A 199 -56.81 -59.59 -52.74
N GLU A 200 -56.24 -60.64 -52.14
CA GLU A 200 -56.15 -61.97 -52.75
C GLU A 200 -57.48 -62.75 -52.71
N ALA A 201 -58.26 -62.64 -51.63
CA ALA A 201 -59.49 -63.41 -51.45
C ALA A 201 -60.68 -62.92 -52.30
N THR A 202 -60.68 -61.67 -52.74
CA THR A 202 -61.86 -61.04 -53.36
C THR A 202 -61.84 -61.10 -54.90
N VAL A 203 -60.78 -61.63 -55.51
CA VAL A 203 -60.67 -61.77 -56.97
C VAL A 203 -61.05 -63.18 -57.40
N SER A 204 -62.32 -63.39 -57.72
CA SER A 204 -62.78 -64.63 -58.37
C SER A 204 -62.81 -64.46 -59.88
N VAL A 205 -61.92 -65.16 -60.59
CA VAL A 205 -61.95 -65.23 -62.05
C VAL A 205 -62.95 -66.31 -62.46
N VAL A 206 -64.10 -65.90 -63.02
CA VAL A 206 -65.14 -66.81 -63.49
C VAL A 206 -64.94 -67.11 -64.98
N PRO A 207 -64.58 -68.36 -65.37
CA PRO A 207 -64.45 -68.73 -66.78
C PRO A 207 -65.83 -68.86 -67.44
N LEU A 208 -66.01 -68.24 -68.62
CA LEU A 208 -67.28 -68.29 -69.35
C LEU A 208 -67.30 -69.48 -70.33
N PRO A 209 -68.38 -70.28 -70.35
CA PRO A 209 -68.45 -71.53 -71.12
C PRO A 209 -68.63 -71.34 -72.64
N SER A 210 -68.97 -70.14 -73.13
CA SER A 210 -68.99 -69.82 -74.56
C SER A 210 -68.89 -68.32 -74.84
N ASP A 211 -68.35 -67.95 -76.00
CA ASP A 211 -68.23 -66.54 -76.43
C ASP A 211 -69.60 -65.87 -76.69
N GLU A 212 -70.63 -66.66 -76.99
CA GLU A 212 -72.00 -66.15 -77.07
C GLU A 212 -72.49 -65.64 -75.71
N MET A 213 -72.12 -66.34 -74.63
CA MET A 213 -72.44 -65.95 -73.25
C MET A 213 -71.67 -64.68 -72.84
N LYS A 214 -70.42 -64.55 -73.28
CA LYS A 214 -69.61 -63.33 -73.14
C LYS A 214 -70.24 -62.14 -73.86
N GLY A 215 -70.74 -62.35 -75.09
CA GLY A 215 -71.46 -61.33 -75.86
C GLY A 215 -72.72 -60.81 -75.16
N ARG A 216 -73.50 -61.68 -74.51
CA ARG A 216 -74.67 -61.29 -73.71
C ARG A 216 -74.31 -60.57 -72.40
N LEU A 217 -73.25 -61.02 -71.72
CA LEU A 217 -72.78 -60.39 -70.47
C LEU A 217 -72.22 -58.99 -70.69
N ILE A 218 -71.55 -58.73 -71.82
CA ILE A 218 -71.04 -57.40 -72.17
C ILE A 218 -72.19 -56.52 -72.72
N GLY A 219 -73.04 -57.07 -73.60
CA GLY A 219 -74.13 -56.36 -74.28
C GLY A 219 -73.66 -55.45 -75.43
N ARG A 220 -74.56 -55.05 -76.34
CA ARG A 220 -74.24 -54.10 -77.44
C ARG A 220 -73.75 -52.77 -76.84
N GLU A 221 -72.51 -52.39 -77.18
CA GLU A 221 -71.75 -51.23 -76.67
C GLU A 221 -71.34 -51.29 -75.19
N GLY A 222 -71.28 -52.49 -74.58
CA GLY A 222 -70.78 -52.64 -73.20
C GLY A 222 -71.73 -52.12 -72.12
N ARG A 223 -73.00 -51.85 -72.46
CA ARG A 223 -73.97 -51.30 -71.51
C ARG A 223 -74.24 -52.22 -70.32
N ASN A 224 -74.16 -53.54 -70.52
CA ASN A 224 -74.53 -54.50 -69.49
C ASN A 224 -73.41 -54.71 -68.46
N ILE A 225 -72.13 -54.72 -68.89
CA ILE A 225 -71.00 -54.79 -67.95
C ILE A 225 -70.84 -53.51 -67.13
N ARG A 226 -71.08 -52.31 -67.71
CA ARG A 226 -71.08 -51.07 -66.92
C ARG A 226 -72.21 -51.01 -65.90
N ALA A 227 -73.38 -51.55 -66.24
CA ALA A 227 -74.48 -51.66 -65.27
C ALA A 227 -74.14 -52.63 -64.13
N LEU A 228 -73.47 -53.74 -64.42
CA LEU A 228 -72.95 -54.66 -63.40
C LEU A 228 -71.84 -54.02 -62.54
N GLU A 229 -70.94 -53.23 -63.13
CA GLU A 229 -69.89 -52.47 -62.40
C GLU A 229 -70.48 -51.35 -61.52
N GLN A 230 -71.64 -50.81 -61.88
CA GLN A 230 -72.34 -49.76 -61.11
C GLN A 230 -73.34 -50.31 -60.09
N LEU A 231 -73.63 -51.61 -60.10
CA LEU A 231 -74.41 -52.28 -59.07
C LEU A 231 -73.49 -52.66 -57.91
N PRO A 232 -73.69 -52.11 -56.70
CA PRO A 232 -72.89 -52.49 -55.54
C PRO A 232 -73.24 -53.93 -55.15
N ALA A 233 -72.38 -54.87 -55.49
CA ALA A 233 -72.51 -56.27 -55.10
C ALA A 233 -71.99 -56.47 -53.67
N LEU A 234 -72.91 -56.34 -52.70
CA LEU A 234 -72.84 -56.79 -51.30
C LEU A 234 -71.70 -56.18 -50.45
N THR A 235 -71.98 -56.06 -49.15
CA THR A 235 -71.05 -55.66 -48.07
C THR A 235 -69.67 -56.27 -48.17
#